data_AF-A0A6A6IAI0-F1
#
_entry.id   AF-A0A6A6IAI0-F1
#
_cell.length_a   1.000
_cell.length_b   1.000
_cell.length_c   1.000
_cell.angle_alpha   90.00
_cell.angle_beta   90.00
_cell.angle_gamma   90.00
#
_symmetry.space_group_name_H-M   'P 1'
#
loop_
_entity.id
_entity.type
_entity.pdbx_description
1 polymer ?
#
loop_
_entity_poly.entity_id
_entity_poly.type
_entity_poly.pdbx_seq_one_letter_code
_entity_poly.pdbx_strand_id
1 'polypeptide(L)'
;MEPQPFRFLDLPTELRVMVYERLPRRVKNDRIRTGTPPQDYASTITLITKSVCLSILRVNKLVNEEARPVIETIARKYILESPPRIISAASNCSRLTAVEDIFKVITGSLEIALAEGKDAVTRDQIEDKWHPDNPLQLYADLERVHAYSGNDP
;
A
#
# COMPACT_ATOMS: atom_id res chain seq x y z
N MET A 1 -37.96 26.90 -7.96
CA MET A 1 -37.41 26.55 -6.64
C MET A 1 -36.04 25.97 -6.90
N GLU A 2 -34.98 26.66 -6.49
CA GLU A 2 -33.63 26.09 -6.54
C GLU A 2 -33.52 25.01 -5.46
N PRO A 3 -32.95 23.82 -5.75
CA PRO A 3 -32.76 22.79 -4.74
C PRO A 3 -31.72 23.25 -3.71
N GLN A 4 -32.13 23.33 -2.45
CA GLN A 4 -31.21 23.65 -1.36
C GLN A 4 -30.37 22.41 -1.00
N PRO A 5 -29.04 22.52 -0.87
CA PRO A 5 -28.20 21.39 -0.51
C PRO A 5 -28.51 20.91 0.92
N PHE A 6 -28.49 19.59 1.09
CA PHE A 6 -28.68 18.94 2.38
C PHE A 6 -27.47 19.15 3.30
N ARG A 7 -27.70 19.57 4.55
CA ARG A 7 -26.63 19.79 5.54
C ARG A 7 -26.32 18.49 6.26
N PHE A 8 -25.14 17.92 6.01
CA PHE A 8 -24.75 16.63 6.58
C PHE A 8 -24.82 16.55 8.11
N LEU A 9 -24.46 17.64 8.82
CA LEU A 9 -24.50 17.68 10.29
C LEU A 9 -25.91 17.80 10.87
N ASP A 10 -26.93 18.08 10.04
CA ASP A 10 -28.32 18.11 10.47
C ASP A 10 -28.92 16.68 10.52
N LEU A 11 -28.18 15.66 10.06
CA LEU A 11 -28.54 14.25 10.28
C LEU A 11 -28.38 13.86 11.75
N PRO A 12 -29.23 12.97 12.29
CA PRO A 12 -28.92 12.23 13.51
C PRO A 12 -27.59 11.47 13.40
N THR A 13 -26.90 11.30 14.53
CA THR A 13 -25.59 10.66 14.62
C THR A 13 -25.60 9.25 14.03
N GLU A 14 -26.67 8.50 14.25
CA GLU A 14 -26.86 7.13 13.76
C GLU A 14 -26.79 7.08 12.23
N LEU A 15 -27.42 8.05 11.56
CA LEU A 15 -27.37 8.17 10.11
C LEU A 15 -25.99 8.59 9.60
N ARG A 16 -25.28 9.46 10.32
CA ARG A 16 -23.88 9.82 9.98
C ARG A 16 -22.97 8.60 10.06
N VAL A 17 -23.11 7.78 11.10
CA VAL A 17 -22.35 6.52 11.25
C VAL A 17 -22.61 5.56 10.07
N MET A 18 -23.88 5.40 9.66
CA MET A 18 -24.23 4.60 8.48
C MET A 18 -23.58 5.10 7.19
N VAL A 19 -23.34 6.40 7.06
CA VAL A 19 -22.60 7.00 5.94
C VAL A 19 -21.12 6.65 6.04
N TYR A 20 -20.51 6.78 7.22
CA TYR A 20 -19.10 6.42 7.42
C TYR A 20 -18.81 4.95 7.10
N GLU A 21 -19.70 4.03 7.46
CA GLU A 21 -19.60 2.60 7.12
C GLU A 21 -19.61 2.32 5.61
N ARG A 22 -20.26 3.20 4.84
CA ARG A 22 -20.43 3.09 3.39
C ARG A 22 -19.40 3.89 2.61
N LEU A 23 -18.40 4.46 3.27
CA LEU A 23 -17.36 5.22 2.58
C LEU A 23 -16.65 4.35 1.53
N PRO A 24 -16.29 4.95 0.37
CA PRO A 24 -15.66 4.21 -0.71
C PRO A 24 -14.37 3.52 -0.25
N ARG A 25 -14.29 2.23 -0.58
CA ARG A 25 -13.08 1.40 -0.48
C ARG A 25 -12.57 1.18 -1.88
N ARG A 26 -11.25 1.26 -2.07
CA ARG A 26 -10.63 1.12 -3.39
C ARG A 26 -9.70 -0.08 -3.43
N VAL A 27 -9.71 -0.77 -4.56
CA VAL A 27 -8.71 -1.78 -4.91
C VAL A 27 -7.96 -1.24 -6.11
N LYS A 28 -6.65 -1.10 -5.99
CA LYS A 28 -5.77 -0.65 -7.07
C LYS A 28 -4.99 -1.85 -7.59
N ASN A 29 -5.00 -2.03 -8.91
CA ASN A 29 -4.30 -3.10 -9.60
C ASN A 29 -3.18 -2.47 -10.43
N ASP A 30 -2.00 -2.37 -9.85
CA ASP A 30 -0.83 -1.80 -10.51
C ASP A 30 -0.16 -2.88 -11.35
N ARG A 31 -0.19 -2.71 -12.67
CA ARG A 31 0.41 -3.64 -13.62
C ARG A 31 1.78 -3.14 -14.02
N ILE A 32 2.79 -3.93 -13.70
CA ILE A 32 4.18 -3.68 -14.05
C ILE A 32 4.58 -4.70 -15.10
N ARG A 33 5.01 -4.22 -16.26
CA ARG A 33 5.55 -5.06 -17.33
C ARG A 33 7.05 -5.14 -17.16
N THR A 34 7.57 -6.36 -17.01
CA THR A 34 9.00 -6.63 -16.94
C THR A 34 9.47 -7.19 -18.28
N GLY A 35 10.50 -6.59 -18.85
CA GLY A 35 11.04 -6.90 -20.17
C GLY A 35 11.37 -5.65 -20.99
N THR A 36 12.51 -5.66 -21.67
CA THR A 36 12.88 -4.61 -22.62
C THR A 36 12.26 -4.92 -23.99
N PRO A 37 11.51 -3.96 -24.60
CA PRO A 37 11.14 -4.08 -26.00
C PRO A 37 12.41 -4.29 -26.85
N PRO A 38 12.42 -5.18 -27.87
CA PRO A 38 11.28 -5.84 -28.50
C PRO A 38 11.06 -7.31 -28.09
N GLN A 39 11.63 -7.79 -26.96
CA GLN A 39 11.54 -9.21 -26.62
C GLN A 39 10.09 -9.67 -26.40
N ASP A 40 9.68 -10.70 -27.14
CA ASP A 40 8.33 -11.32 -27.13
C ASP A 40 7.93 -11.96 -25.77
N TYR A 41 8.80 -11.90 -24.76
CA TYR A 41 8.59 -12.47 -23.43
C TYR A 41 8.40 -11.37 -22.38
N ALA A 42 7.43 -10.48 -22.58
CA ALA A 42 7.04 -9.52 -21.56
C ALA A 42 6.29 -10.24 -20.42
N SER A 43 6.94 -10.41 -19.28
CA SER A 43 6.27 -10.86 -18.06
C SER A 43 5.41 -9.72 -17.51
N THR A 44 4.23 -10.03 -17.00
CA THR A 44 3.35 -9.04 -16.36
C THR A 44 3.15 -9.38 -14.90
N ILE A 45 3.49 -8.44 -14.03
CA ILE A 45 3.26 -8.54 -12.60
C ILE A 45 2.13 -7.58 -12.26
N THR A 46 1.14 -8.06 -11.53
CA THR A 46 0.04 -7.24 -11.03
C THR A 46 0.13 -7.17 -9.51
N LEU A 47 0.38 -5.99 -8.97
CA LEU A 47 0.27 -5.68 -7.55
C LEU A 47 -1.16 -5.22 -7.25
N ILE A 48 -1.84 -5.96 -6.39
CA ILE A 48 -3.18 -5.65 -5.92
C ILE A 48 -3.06 -5.04 -4.52
N THR A 49 -3.34 -3.75 -4.41
CA THR A 49 -3.39 -3.03 -3.13
C THR A 49 -4.81 -2.61 -2.80
N LYS A 50 -5.10 -2.52 -1.50
CA LYS A 50 -6.39 -2.07 -0.96
C LYS A 50 -6.19 -0.77 -0.21
N SER A 51 -7.11 0.17 -0.36
CA SER A 51 -7.08 1.46 0.34
C SER A 51 -8.46 1.91 0.80
N VAL A 52 -8.47 2.74 1.85
CA VAL A 52 -9.66 3.31 2.50
C VAL A 52 -9.53 4.83 2.50
N CYS A 53 -10.64 5.53 2.29
CA CYS A 53 -10.66 6.99 2.27
C CYS A 53 -10.54 7.57 3.69
N LEU A 54 -9.41 8.23 4.00
CA LEU A 54 -9.18 8.87 5.29
C LEU A 54 -9.52 10.37 5.31
N SER A 55 -9.93 10.95 4.18
CA SER A 55 -10.20 12.40 4.08
C SER A 55 -11.31 12.87 5.02
N ILE A 56 -12.28 12.00 5.34
CA ILE A 56 -13.38 12.31 6.26
C ILE A 56 -12.87 12.68 7.66
N LEU A 57 -11.77 12.07 8.11
CA LEU A 57 -11.17 12.33 9.41
C LEU A 57 -10.58 13.74 9.50
N ARG A 58 -10.40 14.43 8.38
CA ARG A 58 -9.82 15.78 8.32
C ARG A 58 -10.86 16.90 8.26
N VAL A 59 -12.16 16.59 8.22
CA VAL A 59 -13.22 17.59 8.02
C VAL A 59 -13.37 18.52 9.23
N ASN A 60 -13.69 17.98 10.41
CA ASN A 60 -13.76 18.73 11.67
C ASN A 60 -13.66 17.76 12.87
N LYS A 61 -13.60 18.30 14.10
CA LYS A 61 -13.43 17.51 15.33
C LYS A 61 -14.58 16.52 15.57
N LEU A 62 -15.82 16.98 15.47
CA LEU A 62 -17.01 16.15 15.69
C LEU A 62 -17.05 14.96 14.72
N VAL A 63 -16.87 15.21 13.43
CA VAL A 63 -16.84 14.16 12.39
C VAL A 63 -15.65 13.22 12.60
N ASN A 64 -14.49 13.74 13.01
CA ASN A 64 -13.33 12.89 13.31
C ASN A 64 -13.64 11.93 14.47
N GLU A 65 -14.17 12.45 15.58
CA GLU A 65 -14.50 11.65 16.77
C GLU A 65 -15.52 10.55 16.45
N GLU A 66 -16.55 10.86 15.66
CA GLU A 66 -17.55 9.87 15.24
C GLU A 66 -17.02 8.85 14.24
N ALA A 67 -16.29 9.30 13.20
CA ALA A 67 -15.89 8.45 12.09
C ALA A 67 -14.65 7.59 12.42
N ARG A 68 -13.77 8.05 13.32
CA ARG A 68 -12.53 7.36 13.67
C ARG A 68 -12.72 5.87 14.04
N PRO A 69 -13.57 5.49 15.00
CA PRO A 69 -13.73 4.07 15.36
C PRO A 69 -14.25 3.21 14.20
N VAL A 70 -15.10 3.78 13.33
CA VAL A 70 -15.62 3.10 12.14
C VAL A 70 -14.49 2.88 11.12
N ILE A 71 -13.71 3.92 10.83
CA ILE A 71 -12.59 3.86 9.88
C ILE A 71 -11.49 2.94 10.38
N GLU A 72 -11.14 2.96 11.66
CA GLU A 72 -10.14 2.06 12.24
C GLU A 72 -10.56 0.59 12.11
N THR A 73 -11.85 0.30 12.37
CA THR A 73 -12.41 -1.05 12.18
C THR A 73 -12.34 -1.48 10.73
N ILE A 74 -12.71 -0.59 9.79
CA ILE A 74 -12.63 -0.87 8.36
C ILE A 74 -11.18 -1.07 7.92
N ALA A 75 -10.25 -0.20 8.34
CA ALA A 75 -8.84 -0.30 7.99
C ALA A 75 -8.24 -1.62 8.47
N ARG A 76 -8.53 -2.02 9.72
CA ARG A 76 -8.10 -3.31 10.26
C ARG A 76 -8.63 -4.49 9.44
N LYS A 77 -9.95 -4.56 9.24
CA LYS A 77 -10.60 -5.67 8.53
C LYS A 77 -10.30 -5.71 7.03
N TYR A 78 -10.13 -4.55 6.39
CA TYR A 78 -10.03 -4.46 4.94
C TYR A 78 -8.59 -4.43 4.44
N ILE A 79 -7.68 -3.76 5.18
CA ILE A 79 -6.28 -3.58 4.80
C ILE A 79 -5.41 -4.61 5.52
N LEU A 80 -5.47 -4.67 6.86
CA LEU A 80 -4.53 -5.51 7.63
C LEU A 80 -4.84 -7.01 7.51
N GLU A 81 -6.11 -7.40 7.54
CA GLU A 81 -6.51 -8.81 7.39
C GLU A 81 -6.39 -9.33 5.95
N SER A 82 -6.23 -8.43 4.97
CA SER A 82 -6.05 -8.80 3.57
C SER A 82 -4.75 -8.20 3.02
N PRO A 83 -3.62 -8.89 3.22
CA PRO A 83 -2.33 -8.38 2.75
C PRO A 83 -2.34 -8.13 1.23
N PRO A 84 -1.51 -7.19 0.74
CA PRO A 84 -1.31 -6.97 -0.68
C PRO A 84 -1.00 -8.29 -1.40
N ARG A 85 -1.55 -8.44 -2.61
CA ARG A 85 -1.35 -9.65 -3.42
C ARG A 85 -0.53 -9.32 -4.65
N ILE A 86 0.43 -10.17 -4.96
CA ILE A 86 1.23 -10.08 -6.19
C ILE A 86 0.85 -11.27 -7.07
N ILE A 87 0.43 -10.98 -8.30
CA ILE A 87 0.13 -12.00 -9.32
C ILE A 87 1.17 -11.85 -10.42
N SER A 88 1.93 -12.91 -10.67
CA SER A 88 2.87 -12.96 -11.79
C SER A 88 2.31 -13.84 -12.90
N ALA A 89 2.15 -13.26 -14.09
CA ALA A 89 1.87 -13.97 -15.32
C ALA A 89 3.18 -14.01 -16.11
N ALA A 90 3.98 -15.05 -15.87
CA ALA A 90 5.23 -15.28 -16.60
C ALA A 90 5.04 -16.44 -17.56
N SER A 91 5.29 -16.20 -18.85
CA SER A 91 5.02 -17.18 -19.90
C SER A 91 6.00 -18.37 -19.90
N ASN A 92 7.21 -18.23 -19.34
CA ASN A 92 8.25 -19.28 -19.29
C ASN A 92 9.41 -18.93 -18.31
N CYS A 93 9.13 -18.39 -17.11
CA CYS A 93 10.20 -17.94 -16.19
C CYS A 93 10.96 -19.10 -15.53
N SER A 94 12.29 -19.08 -15.63
CA SER A 94 13.16 -19.79 -14.68
C SER A 94 13.01 -19.16 -13.28
N ARG A 95 13.02 -19.99 -12.24
CA ARG A 95 12.57 -19.68 -10.87
C ARG A 95 13.29 -18.49 -10.18
N LEU A 96 14.47 -18.08 -10.68
CA LEU A 96 15.33 -17.05 -10.08
C LEU A 96 14.93 -15.60 -10.48
N THR A 97 14.35 -15.40 -11.67
CA THR A 97 13.98 -14.04 -12.13
C THR A 97 12.74 -13.47 -11.42
N ALA A 98 11.93 -14.33 -10.80
CA ALA A 98 10.71 -13.91 -10.12
C ALA A 98 10.96 -13.06 -8.87
N VAL A 99 12.07 -13.28 -8.14
CA VAL A 99 12.37 -12.54 -6.90
C VAL A 99 12.85 -11.12 -7.22
N GLU A 100 13.72 -10.96 -8.20
CA GLU A 100 14.19 -9.64 -8.65
C GLU A 100 13.05 -8.78 -9.19
N ASP A 101 12.15 -9.43 -9.93
CA ASP A 101 10.93 -8.81 -10.46
C ASP A 101 9.98 -8.35 -9.35
N ILE A 102 9.83 -9.14 -8.27
CA ILE A 102 9.09 -8.73 -7.07
C ILE A 102 9.77 -7.55 -6.37
N PHE A 103 11.10 -7.57 -6.23
CA PHE A 103 11.85 -6.47 -5.63
C PHE A 103 11.68 -5.16 -6.42
N LYS A 104 11.73 -5.22 -7.75
CA LYS A 104 11.45 -4.08 -8.63
C LYS A 104 10.03 -3.54 -8.46
N VAL A 105 9.05 -4.42 -8.27
CA VAL A 105 7.66 -4.02 -8.00
C VAL A 105 7.52 -3.30 -6.66
N ILE A 106 8.15 -3.83 -5.60
CA ILE A 106 8.10 -3.25 -4.26
C ILE A 106 8.81 -1.89 -4.25
N THR A 107 10.03 -1.82 -4.80
CA THR A 107 10.82 -0.58 -4.87
C THR A 107 10.12 0.49 -5.72
N GLY A 108 9.66 0.15 -6.92
CA GLY A 108 8.92 1.09 -7.77
C GLY A 108 7.60 1.57 -7.12
N SER A 109 6.88 0.70 -6.42
CA SER A 109 5.66 1.10 -5.70
C SER A 109 5.96 2.01 -4.50
N LEU A 110 7.07 1.77 -3.80
CA LEU A 110 7.55 2.64 -2.72
C LEU A 110 7.97 4.00 -3.26
N GLU A 111 8.71 4.06 -4.38
CA GLU A 111 9.12 5.31 -5.03
C GLU A 111 7.91 6.16 -5.45
N ILE A 112 6.89 5.54 -6.05
CA ILE A 112 5.65 6.23 -6.41
C ILE A 112 4.92 6.71 -5.16
N ALA A 113 4.80 5.87 -4.13
CA ALA A 113 4.15 6.25 -2.88
C ALA A 113 4.89 7.40 -2.15
N LEU A 114 6.23 7.42 -2.23
CA LEU A 114 7.08 8.49 -1.71
C LEU A 114 6.97 9.78 -2.54
N ALA A 115 6.84 9.66 -3.86
CA ALA A 115 6.64 10.82 -4.74
C ALA A 115 5.25 11.46 -4.59
N GLU A 116 4.22 10.64 -4.33
CA GLU A 116 2.85 11.10 -4.05
C GLU A 116 2.68 11.59 -2.60
N GLY A 117 3.47 11.06 -1.67
CA GLY A 117 3.54 11.46 -0.27
C GLY A 117 4.48 12.64 -0.05
N LYS A 118 3.96 13.86 -0.19
CA LYS A 118 4.55 15.05 0.48
C LYS A 118 4.53 14.81 1.99
N ASP A 119 5.59 14.17 2.52
CA ASP A 119 6.25 14.41 3.81
C ASP A 119 7.31 13.31 4.08
N ALA A 120 8.55 13.63 3.69
CA ALA A 120 9.82 13.28 4.36
C ALA A 120 10.17 11.82 4.69
N VAL A 121 10.37 10.98 3.67
CA VAL A 121 11.56 10.09 3.66
C VAL A 121 12.34 10.47 2.41
N THR A 122 13.40 11.24 2.61
CA THR A 122 14.23 11.77 1.52
C THR A 122 14.88 10.60 0.79
N ARG A 123 14.85 10.62 -0.54
CA ARG A 123 15.51 9.67 -1.45
C ARG A 123 16.93 9.29 -0.99
N ASP A 124 17.66 10.26 -0.46
CA ASP A 124 19.01 10.10 0.09
C ASP A 124 19.11 9.05 1.22
N GLN A 125 18.07 8.87 2.05
CA GLN A 125 18.07 7.89 3.14
C GLN A 125 17.88 6.45 2.66
N ILE A 126 17.31 6.25 1.48
CA ILE A 126 17.12 4.93 0.86
C ILE A 126 18.34 4.59 0.00
N GLU A 127 18.89 5.57 -0.73
CA GLU A 127 20.10 5.39 -1.53
C GLU A 127 21.34 5.13 -0.67
N ASP A 128 21.48 5.72 0.53
CA ASP A 128 22.60 5.44 1.46
C ASP A 128 22.59 4.00 2.03
N LYS A 129 21.45 3.30 1.98
CA LYS A 129 21.33 1.91 2.45
C LYS A 129 21.34 0.88 1.31
N TRP A 130 21.19 1.31 0.06
CA TRP A 130 21.10 0.42 -1.08
C TRP A 130 22.38 0.47 -1.90
N HIS A 131 23.25 -0.54 -1.72
CA HIS A 131 24.40 -0.75 -2.61
C HIS A 131 24.01 -1.71 -3.75
N PRO A 132 23.86 -1.22 -5.00
CA PRO A 132 23.47 -2.05 -6.14
C PRO A 132 24.49 -3.16 -6.47
N ASP A 133 25.73 -3.03 -6.00
CA ASP A 133 26.83 -3.95 -6.30
C ASP A 133 26.97 -5.12 -5.32
N ASN A 134 26.15 -5.18 -4.25
CA ASN A 134 26.25 -6.26 -3.25
C ASN A 134 24.89 -6.71 -2.68
N PRO A 135 24.05 -7.39 -3.48
CA PRO A 135 22.76 -7.92 -3.03
C PRO A 135 22.89 -9.02 -1.95
N LEU A 136 24.07 -9.62 -1.79
CA LEU A 136 24.34 -10.64 -0.77
C LEU A 136 24.47 -10.06 0.65
N GLN A 137 24.81 -8.77 0.77
CA GLN A 137 24.88 -8.10 2.07
C GLN A 137 23.49 -7.99 2.73
N LEU A 138 22.44 -7.75 1.94
CA LEU A 138 21.05 -7.68 2.42
C LEU A 138 20.58 -9.03 2.99
N TYR A 139 20.98 -10.14 2.37
CA TYR A 139 20.69 -11.49 2.88
C TYR A 139 21.46 -11.77 4.19
N ALA A 140 22.73 -11.40 4.27
CA ALA A 140 23.53 -11.56 5.50
C ALA A 140 23.00 -10.72 6.67
N ASP A 141 22.48 -9.52 6.41
CA ASP A 141 21.90 -8.66 7.44
C ASP A 141 20.49 -9.11 7.86
N LEU A 142 19.70 -9.69 6.95
CA LEU A 142 18.42 -10.33 7.28
C LEU A 142 18.61 -11.59 8.14
N GLU A 143 19.64 -12.41 7.86
CA GLU A 143 19.98 -13.57 8.69
C GLU A 143 20.46 -13.16 10.10
N ARG A 144 21.17 -12.04 10.24
CA ARG A 144 21.56 -11.48 11.55
C ARG A 144 20.37 -10.99 12.37
N VAL A 145 19.36 -10.40 11.74
CA VAL A 145 18.14 -9.96 12.44
C VAL A 145 17.32 -11.17 12.95
N HIS A 146 17.30 -12.28 12.21
CA HIS A 146 16.67 -13.52 12.67
C HIS A 146 17.46 -14.23 13.78
N ALA A 147 18.78 -14.09 13.83
CA ALA A 147 19.63 -14.66 14.88
C ALA A 147 19.45 -14.00 16.26
N TYR A 148 18.92 -12.76 16.31
CA TYR A 148 18.67 -12.04 17.56
C TYR A 148 17.25 -12.24 18.16
N SER A 149 16.38 -12.99 17.50
CA SER A 149 15.01 -13.28 17.99
C SER A 149 14.92 -14.50 18.92
N GLY A 150 16.03 -15.19 19.16
CA GLY A 150 16.04 -16.46 19.89
C GLY A 150 17.12 -16.47 20.94
N ASN A 151 16.99 -15.62 21.96
CA ASN A 151 17.44 -15.86 23.34
C ASN A 151 17.18 -14.60 24.15
N ASP A 152 16.13 -14.62 24.96
CA ASP A 152 16.26 -14.13 26.32
C ASP A 152 15.47 -15.07 27.26
N PRO A 153 15.99 -15.31 28.47
CA PRO A 153 15.62 -16.40 29.39
C PRO A 153 14.30 -16.20 30.16
#